data_AF-A0A250V9T6-F1
#
_entry.id   AF-A0A250V9T6-F1
#
_cell.length_a   1.000
_cell.length_b   1.000
_cell.length_c   1.000
_cell.angle_alpha   90.00
_cell.angle_beta   90.00
_cell.angle_gamma   90.00
#
_symmetry.space_group_name_H-M   'P 1'
#
loop_
_entity.id
_entity.type
_entity.pdbx_description
1 polymer ?
#
loop_
_entity_poly.entity_id
_entity_poly.type
_entity_poly.pdbx_seq_one_letter_code
_entity_poly.pdbx_strand_id
1 'polypeptide(L)'
;MGQTSNPVCPTGVSKGWQMDVNGKRTDTTVLVVDDVAASRYAMSAVLRRAGHQVVPVASGSEALVELDVRLRKGTLPDVALVDVELPDMSGFELCRRLKARPHMAGLPVVHFSAAAVDAGDRCRGLDVGGEAYLTVPAEPEEIDAVVRAAVRAARLRAGDQALARRLTRLAETVVAIQTARSPQELADAAADGAARLTGSPAAVFVLGPDEELYRGTSRDRTSLAMPDEGAHRAVAGLLRRLTRGQSGVQITTVPAPLWPAGFFRPGVQHDARLALIPIQEGRASVCLATPTRGMRRVSPEDEALLARLAEATALAAEPLLMYQVERHVALTLQHSFLPQPHRLPELPGVDVVVRYVPASAETEIGGDFYAALRTGEGVLTAVGDVVGHSLEAATVMVEIRHALRAYSVEESDPAVLAERLDRMLQRYHPGITTTVCLVLVDPATGRTRIANAGHIPPLIIRDNGGADYTKAAGPLLGVGLPHPPPTELFLEPTDRLLMVTDGLIETRGTDLAVSMEHLRAAATGALPGLDALCDTLLDCFGRDREDDIALLALRLG
;
A
#
# COMPACT_ATOMS: atom_id res chain seq x y z
N MET A 1 74.40 -5.53 -35.43
CA MET A 1 74.59 -6.67 -34.51
C MET A 1 73.58 -6.44 -33.38
N GLY A 2 72.41 -7.06 -33.34
CA GLY A 2 72.12 -8.47 -33.57
C GLY A 2 71.99 -9.13 -32.20
N GLN A 3 70.77 -9.34 -31.72
CA GLN A 3 70.29 -10.61 -31.17
C GLN A 3 68.90 -10.45 -30.55
N THR A 4 67.95 -11.06 -31.25
CA THR A 4 66.63 -11.48 -30.83
C THR A 4 66.73 -12.60 -29.78
N SER A 5 66.06 -12.45 -28.65
CA SER A 5 65.81 -13.55 -27.70
C SER A 5 64.34 -13.96 -27.77
N ASN A 6 64.12 -15.17 -28.29
CA ASN A 6 62.85 -15.88 -28.34
C ASN A 6 62.53 -16.48 -26.96
N PRO A 7 61.25 -16.73 -26.62
CA PRO A 7 60.95 -18.02 -26.01
C PRO A 7 59.73 -18.72 -26.65
N VAL A 8 60.03 -19.86 -27.27
CA VAL A 8 59.38 -21.17 -27.16
C VAL A 8 57.84 -21.21 -26.98
N CYS A 9 57.16 -21.59 -28.07
CA CYS A 9 55.81 -22.17 -28.07
C CYS A 9 55.79 -23.55 -27.38
N PRO A 10 54.74 -23.89 -26.63
CA PRO A 10 54.24 -25.25 -26.52
C PRO A 10 53.16 -25.49 -27.59
N THR A 11 53.46 -26.43 -28.47
CA THR A 11 52.54 -27.07 -29.41
C THR A 11 51.38 -27.72 -28.68
N GLY A 12 50.17 -27.20 -28.88
CA GLY A 12 48.91 -27.85 -28.51
C GLY A 12 47.96 -27.74 -29.69
N VAL A 13 47.69 -28.87 -30.33
CA VAL A 13 46.90 -29.04 -31.56
C VAL A 13 45.58 -28.27 -31.48
N SER A 14 45.46 -27.18 -32.22
CA SER A 14 44.22 -26.45 -32.42
C SER A 14 43.30 -27.28 -33.32
N LYS A 15 42.25 -27.85 -32.73
CA LYS A 15 41.05 -28.28 -33.47
C LYS A 15 40.62 -27.09 -34.33
N GLY A 16 40.72 -27.18 -35.65
CA GLY A 16 40.26 -26.13 -36.56
C GLY A 16 38.74 -26.05 -36.54
N TRP A 17 38.18 -24.92 -36.14
CA TRP A 17 36.75 -24.62 -36.24
C TRP A 17 36.55 -23.81 -37.54
N GLN A 18 35.85 -24.38 -38.52
CA GLN A 18 35.49 -23.66 -39.74
C GLN A 18 34.32 -22.69 -39.45
N MET A 19 34.48 -21.44 -39.91
CA MET A 19 33.52 -20.34 -39.77
C MET A 19 32.66 -20.19 -41.04
N ASP A 20 31.47 -19.63 -40.91
CA ASP A 20 30.67 -19.17 -42.05
C ASP A 20 31.07 -17.74 -42.49
N VAL A 21 30.56 -17.31 -43.64
CA VAL A 21 30.95 -16.05 -44.33
C VAL A 21 30.60 -14.78 -43.53
N ASN A 22 29.86 -14.89 -42.42
CA ASN A 22 29.43 -13.78 -41.54
C ASN A 22 29.87 -13.92 -40.07
N GLY A 23 30.71 -14.91 -39.72
CA GLY A 23 31.41 -14.95 -38.44
C GLY A 23 30.54 -15.14 -37.18
N LYS A 24 29.34 -15.75 -37.28
CA LYS A 24 28.53 -16.08 -36.10
C LYS A 24 28.33 -17.59 -35.95
N ARG A 25 28.77 -18.16 -34.82
CA ARG A 25 28.38 -19.50 -34.36
C ARG A 25 26.86 -19.58 -34.24
N THR A 26 26.19 -20.38 -35.06
CA THR A 26 24.77 -20.71 -34.90
C THR A 26 24.62 -21.87 -33.93
N ASP A 27 24.57 -21.60 -32.62
CA ASP A 27 24.30 -22.61 -31.58
C ASP A 27 22.81 -23.01 -31.52
N THR A 28 22.12 -23.00 -32.67
CA THR A 28 20.69 -23.29 -32.80
C THR A 28 20.48 -24.79 -32.69
N THR A 29 19.52 -25.21 -31.86
CA THR A 29 19.13 -26.62 -31.78
C THR A 29 17.93 -26.88 -32.68
N VAL A 30 18.07 -27.81 -33.63
CA VAL A 30 17.04 -28.19 -34.60
C VAL A 30 16.58 -29.61 -34.33
N LEU A 31 15.28 -29.79 -34.09
CA LEU A 31 14.65 -31.11 -34.06
C LEU A 31 14.34 -31.53 -35.51
N VAL A 32 14.78 -32.71 -35.94
CA VAL A 32 14.48 -33.26 -37.27
C VAL A 32 13.64 -34.52 -37.09
N VAL A 33 12.38 -34.47 -37.54
CA VAL A 33 11.40 -35.56 -37.46
C VAL A 33 11.18 -36.10 -38.87
N ASP A 34 11.63 -37.32 -39.13
CA ASP A 34 11.59 -37.96 -40.45
C ASP A 34 11.68 -39.46 -40.23
N ASP A 35 10.84 -40.29 -40.85
CA ASP A 35 10.88 -41.74 -40.67
C ASP A 35 11.93 -42.42 -41.56
N VAL A 36 12.17 -41.87 -42.75
CA VAL A 36 13.15 -42.35 -43.72
C VAL A 36 14.57 -42.07 -43.22
N ALA A 37 15.25 -43.12 -42.77
CA ALA A 37 16.58 -43.02 -42.17
C ALA A 37 17.62 -42.30 -43.06
N ALA A 38 17.54 -42.49 -44.39
CA ALA A 38 18.43 -41.83 -45.35
C ALA A 38 18.16 -40.32 -45.45
N SER A 39 16.88 -39.91 -45.53
CA SER A 39 16.47 -38.51 -45.56
C SER A 39 16.81 -37.81 -44.25
N ARG A 40 16.45 -38.42 -43.11
CA ARG A 40 16.79 -37.94 -41.76
C ARG A 40 18.30 -37.72 -41.60
N TYR A 41 19.12 -38.65 -42.08
CA TYR A 41 20.57 -38.54 -42.02
C TYR A 41 21.10 -37.40 -42.91
N ALA A 42 20.60 -37.28 -44.14
CA ALA A 42 21.00 -36.22 -45.07
C ALA A 42 20.66 -34.82 -44.54
N MET A 43 19.42 -34.63 -44.06
CA MET A 43 18.96 -33.39 -43.43
C MET A 43 19.81 -33.04 -42.20
N SER A 44 20.08 -34.02 -41.34
CA SER A 44 20.94 -33.84 -40.17
C SER A 44 22.38 -33.45 -40.55
N ALA A 45 22.93 -34.03 -41.61
CA ALA A 45 24.28 -33.73 -42.07
C ALA A 45 24.40 -32.31 -42.63
N VAL A 46 23.42 -31.86 -43.42
CA VAL A 46 23.34 -30.49 -43.94
C VAL A 46 23.31 -29.48 -42.80
N LEU A 47 22.41 -29.66 -41.83
CA LEU A 47 22.24 -28.73 -40.71
C LEU A 47 23.45 -28.69 -39.78
N ARG A 48 24.08 -29.85 -39.49
CA ARG A 48 25.32 -29.90 -38.69
C ARG A 48 26.47 -29.21 -39.41
N ARG A 49 26.58 -29.35 -40.73
CA ARG A 49 27.59 -28.63 -41.53
C ARG A 49 27.36 -27.12 -41.53
N ALA A 50 26.11 -26.68 -41.47
CA ALA A 50 25.71 -25.28 -41.28
C ALA A 50 25.88 -24.78 -39.83
N GLY A 51 26.40 -25.61 -38.91
CA GLY A 51 26.76 -25.23 -37.54
C GLY A 51 25.70 -25.51 -36.48
N HIS A 52 24.51 -26.00 -36.85
CA HIS A 52 23.41 -26.25 -35.92
C HIS A 52 23.59 -27.55 -35.13
N GLN A 53 23.06 -27.60 -33.90
CA GLN A 53 22.90 -28.85 -33.15
C GLN A 53 21.64 -29.56 -33.63
N VAL A 54 21.72 -30.86 -33.93
CA VAL A 54 20.58 -31.60 -34.49
C VAL A 54 20.15 -32.74 -33.58
N VAL A 55 18.84 -32.78 -33.30
CA VAL A 55 18.15 -33.83 -32.56
C VAL A 55 17.29 -34.63 -33.55
N PRO A 56 17.78 -35.78 -34.06
CA PRO A 56 17.01 -36.58 -35.00
C PRO A 56 16.07 -37.53 -34.26
N VAL A 57 14.83 -37.63 -34.72
CA VAL A 57 13.81 -38.58 -34.23
C VAL A 57 13.06 -39.19 -35.43
N ALA A 58 12.56 -40.41 -35.28
CA ALA A 58 12.03 -41.21 -36.38
C ALA A 58 10.50 -41.19 -36.52
N SER A 59 9.78 -40.63 -35.54
CA SER A 59 8.31 -40.59 -35.56
C SER A 59 7.76 -39.40 -34.78
N GLY A 60 6.47 -39.11 -34.97
CA GLY A 60 5.81 -38.01 -34.25
C GLY A 60 5.70 -38.28 -32.75
N SER A 61 5.46 -39.53 -32.36
CA SER A 61 5.42 -39.94 -30.94
C SER A 61 6.78 -39.82 -30.27
N GLU A 62 7.86 -40.19 -30.97
CA GLU A 62 9.22 -40.02 -30.47
C GLU A 62 9.57 -38.53 -30.29
N ALA A 63 9.17 -37.68 -31.24
CA ALA A 63 9.33 -36.23 -31.15
C ALA A 63 8.66 -35.65 -29.89
N LEU A 64 7.42 -36.08 -29.58
CA LEU A 64 6.70 -35.64 -28.37
C LEU A 64 7.42 -36.06 -27.08
N VAL A 65 7.88 -37.30 -27.00
CA VAL A 65 8.63 -37.81 -25.83
C VAL A 65 9.93 -37.03 -25.63
N GLU A 66 10.69 -36.80 -26.70
CA GLU A 66 11.95 -36.05 -26.63
C GLU A 66 11.71 -34.60 -26.22
N LEU A 67 10.68 -33.94 -26.75
CA LEU A 67 10.31 -32.59 -26.36
C LEU A 67 9.89 -32.50 -24.89
N ASP A 68 9.16 -33.49 -24.36
CA ASP A 68 8.79 -33.53 -22.94
C ASP A 68 10.02 -33.74 -22.02
N VAL A 69 10.99 -34.56 -22.44
CA VAL A 69 12.27 -34.71 -21.71
C VAL A 69 13.07 -33.41 -21.71
N ARG A 70 13.14 -32.72 -22.85
CA ARG A 70 13.87 -31.47 -22.99
C ARG A 70 13.21 -30.29 -22.29
N LEU A 71 11.88 -30.25 -22.27
CA LEU A 71 11.11 -29.26 -21.52
C LEU A 71 11.49 -29.32 -20.03
N ARG A 72 11.56 -30.53 -19.44
CA ARG A 72 11.97 -30.72 -18.04
C ARG A 72 13.42 -30.28 -17.76
N LYS A 73 14.30 -30.37 -18.74
CA LYS A 73 15.71 -29.97 -18.64
C LYS A 73 15.95 -28.49 -19.00
N GLY A 74 14.94 -27.78 -19.52
CA GLY A 74 15.08 -26.42 -20.03
C GLY A 74 15.90 -26.32 -21.33
N THR A 75 15.94 -27.39 -22.13
CA THR A 75 16.78 -27.50 -23.34
C THR A 75 15.94 -27.77 -24.60
N LEU A 76 14.78 -27.12 -24.71
CA LEU A 76 13.92 -27.23 -25.90
C LEU A 76 14.68 -26.79 -27.17
N PRO A 77 14.40 -27.41 -28.33
CA PRO A 77 14.91 -26.95 -29.62
C PRO A 77 14.45 -25.52 -29.95
N ASP A 78 15.22 -24.82 -30.79
CA ASP A 78 14.84 -23.50 -31.32
C ASP A 78 13.85 -23.62 -32.49
N VAL A 79 13.81 -24.77 -33.19
CA VAL A 79 12.95 -25.05 -34.35
C VAL A 79 12.82 -26.55 -34.59
N ALA A 80 11.67 -26.97 -35.14
CA ALA A 80 11.43 -28.34 -35.57
C ALA A 80 11.21 -28.41 -37.09
N LEU A 81 12.03 -29.21 -37.78
CA LEU A 81 11.80 -29.66 -39.14
C LEU A 81 11.03 -30.97 -39.09
N VAL A 82 9.84 -31.00 -39.68
CA VAL A 82 8.90 -32.11 -39.56
C VAL A 82 8.49 -32.59 -40.93
N ASP A 83 8.76 -33.85 -41.24
CA ASP A 83 8.24 -34.48 -42.44
C ASP A 83 6.71 -34.60 -42.35
N VAL A 84 6.03 -34.45 -43.49
CA VAL A 84 4.56 -34.50 -43.55
C VAL A 84 4.04 -35.93 -43.38
N GLU A 85 4.76 -36.94 -43.88
CA GLU A 85 4.34 -38.33 -43.94
C GLU A 85 5.05 -39.20 -42.90
N LEU A 86 4.72 -39.02 -41.62
CA LEU A 86 5.26 -39.88 -40.55
C LEU A 86 4.39 -41.13 -40.33
N PRO A 87 4.97 -42.24 -39.86
CA PRO A 87 4.31 -43.55 -39.79
C PRO A 87 3.18 -43.63 -38.76
N ASP A 88 3.19 -42.79 -37.73
CA ASP A 88 2.28 -42.86 -36.59
C ASP A 88 1.26 -41.71 -36.52
N MET A 89 1.58 -40.55 -37.10
CA MET A 89 0.67 -39.41 -37.27
C MET A 89 1.18 -38.51 -38.40
N SER A 90 0.31 -37.76 -39.09
CA SER A 90 0.84 -36.77 -40.06
C SER A 90 1.65 -35.67 -39.37
N GLY A 91 2.64 -35.10 -40.06
CA GLY A 91 3.39 -33.94 -39.59
C GLY A 91 2.49 -32.75 -39.20
N PHE A 92 1.36 -32.59 -39.91
CA PHE A 92 0.34 -31.59 -39.58
C PHE A 92 -0.35 -31.85 -38.23
N GLU A 93 -0.64 -33.11 -37.92
CA GLU A 93 -1.22 -33.50 -36.64
C GLU A 93 -0.20 -33.33 -35.50
N LEU A 94 1.07 -33.63 -35.74
CA LEU A 94 2.15 -33.31 -34.80
C LEU A 94 2.22 -31.80 -34.54
N CYS A 95 2.25 -30.97 -35.58
CA CYS A 95 2.25 -29.50 -35.45
C CYS A 95 1.06 -29.03 -34.61
N ARG A 96 -0.16 -29.50 -34.92
CA ARG A 96 -1.36 -29.16 -34.15
C ARG A 96 -1.23 -29.51 -32.67
N ARG A 97 -0.69 -30.69 -32.34
CA ARG A 97 -0.45 -31.11 -30.95
C ARG A 97 0.58 -30.25 -30.24
N LEU A 98 1.64 -29.85 -30.93
CA LEU A 98 2.64 -28.92 -30.38
C LEU A 98 2.04 -27.54 -30.10
N LYS A 99 1.22 -27.03 -31.03
CA LYS A 99 0.53 -25.74 -30.88
C LYS A 99 -0.55 -25.73 -29.79
N ALA A 100 -1.19 -26.87 -29.53
CA ALA A 100 -2.17 -27.00 -28.45
C ALA A 100 -1.55 -26.97 -27.03
N ARG A 101 -0.24 -27.21 -26.88
CA ARG A 101 0.45 -27.21 -25.58
C ARG A 101 1.02 -25.82 -25.26
N PRO A 102 0.61 -25.13 -24.18
CA PRO A 102 1.06 -23.75 -23.88
C PRO A 102 2.58 -23.57 -23.80
N HIS A 103 3.30 -24.57 -23.29
CA HIS A 103 4.76 -24.54 -23.13
C HIS A 103 5.54 -24.85 -24.42
N MET A 104 4.86 -25.32 -25.47
CA MET A 104 5.46 -25.72 -26.76
C MET A 104 4.89 -24.93 -27.95
N ALA A 105 3.81 -24.17 -27.77
CA ALA A 105 3.16 -23.42 -28.83
C ALA A 105 4.09 -22.42 -29.55
N GLY A 106 5.09 -21.90 -28.82
CA GLY A 106 6.10 -20.99 -29.36
C GLY A 106 7.19 -21.64 -30.21
N LEU A 107 7.32 -22.98 -30.24
CA LEU A 107 8.31 -23.70 -31.06
C LEU A 107 7.93 -23.56 -32.55
N PRO A 108 8.75 -22.91 -33.40
CA PRO A 108 8.46 -22.84 -34.84
C PRO A 108 8.59 -24.23 -35.47
N VAL A 109 7.62 -24.59 -36.31
CA VAL A 109 7.57 -25.86 -37.03
C VAL A 109 7.67 -25.57 -38.52
N VAL A 110 8.68 -26.14 -39.18
CA VAL A 110 8.86 -26.07 -40.62
C VAL A 110 8.52 -27.45 -41.18
N HIS A 111 7.44 -27.53 -41.96
CA HIS A 111 7.08 -28.78 -42.63
C HIS A 111 8.02 -29.00 -43.82
N PHE A 112 8.37 -30.25 -44.10
CA PHE A 112 9.00 -30.60 -45.36
C PHE A 112 8.36 -31.84 -45.97
N SER A 113 8.39 -31.95 -47.29
CA SER A 113 7.87 -33.10 -48.04
C SER A 113 8.55 -33.19 -49.40
N ALA A 114 8.49 -34.36 -50.04
CA ALA A 114 9.03 -34.61 -51.37
C ALA A 114 8.34 -33.76 -52.46
N ALA A 115 8.98 -33.61 -53.63
CA ALA A 115 8.58 -32.68 -54.70
C ALA A 115 7.17 -32.89 -55.33
N ALA A 116 6.42 -33.92 -54.93
CA ALA A 116 5.08 -34.24 -55.44
C ALA A 116 3.95 -33.65 -54.56
N VAL A 117 4.07 -32.37 -54.18
CA VAL A 117 3.14 -31.72 -53.23
C VAL A 117 2.07 -30.91 -53.97
N ASP A 118 0.80 -31.17 -53.66
CA ASP A 118 -0.34 -30.33 -54.07
C ASP A 118 -0.30 -28.99 -53.29
N ALA A 119 -0.71 -27.88 -53.93
CA ALA A 119 -0.79 -26.57 -53.28
C ALA A 119 -1.61 -26.60 -51.98
N GLY A 120 -2.58 -27.53 -51.89
CA GLY A 120 -3.38 -27.78 -50.70
C GLY A 120 -2.58 -28.15 -49.44
N ASP A 121 -1.51 -28.93 -49.56
CA ASP A 121 -0.72 -29.37 -48.40
C ASP A 121 0.19 -28.27 -47.87
N ARG A 122 0.66 -27.38 -48.74
CA ARG A 122 1.39 -26.17 -48.33
C ARG A 122 0.47 -25.23 -47.55
N CYS A 123 -0.74 -24.98 -48.04
CA CYS A 123 -1.74 -24.18 -47.33
C CYS A 123 -2.10 -24.82 -45.98
N ARG A 124 -2.39 -26.12 -45.99
CA ARG A 124 -2.74 -26.87 -44.78
C ARG A 124 -1.64 -26.83 -43.72
N GLY A 125 -0.36 -26.93 -44.12
CA GLY A 125 0.78 -26.81 -43.22
C GLY A 125 0.91 -25.46 -42.53
N LEU A 126 0.57 -24.37 -43.24
CA LEU A 126 0.57 -23.02 -42.68
C LEU A 126 -0.68 -22.79 -41.80
N ASP A 127 -1.85 -23.27 -42.23
CA ASP A 127 -3.13 -23.13 -41.49
C ASP A 127 -3.12 -23.82 -40.12
N VAL A 128 -2.37 -24.93 -39.98
CA VAL A 128 -2.21 -25.62 -38.67
C VAL A 128 -1.16 -24.97 -37.76
N GLY A 129 -0.61 -23.80 -38.16
CA GLY A 129 0.36 -23.03 -37.39
C GLY A 129 1.82 -23.35 -37.68
N GLY A 130 2.12 -23.97 -38.83
CA GLY A 130 3.48 -24.10 -39.34
C GLY A 130 4.06 -22.74 -39.74
N GLU A 131 5.36 -22.57 -39.55
CA GLU A 131 6.09 -21.33 -39.85
C GLU A 131 6.51 -21.23 -41.31
N ALA A 132 6.84 -22.37 -41.91
CA ALA A 132 7.23 -22.47 -43.30
C ALA A 132 7.00 -23.89 -43.83
N TYR A 133 7.10 -24.04 -45.14
CA TYR A 133 7.03 -25.30 -45.85
C TYR A 133 8.21 -25.41 -46.83
N LEU A 134 8.98 -26.49 -46.74
CA LEU A 134 10.15 -26.77 -47.56
C LEU A 134 9.85 -27.95 -48.50
N THR A 135 10.09 -27.77 -49.80
CA THR A 135 9.91 -28.85 -50.78
C THR A 135 11.25 -29.51 -51.06
N VAL A 136 11.36 -30.83 -50.87
CA VAL A 136 12.60 -31.62 -50.99
C VAL A 136 12.58 -32.41 -52.31
N PRO A 137 13.70 -32.55 -53.07
CA PRO A 137 15.05 -32.09 -52.74
C PRO A 137 15.21 -30.57 -52.82
N ALA A 138 15.78 -30.00 -51.75
CA ALA A 138 16.12 -28.58 -51.64
C ALA A 138 17.65 -28.42 -51.54
N GLU A 139 18.16 -27.29 -52.00
CA GLU A 139 19.58 -26.99 -51.88
C GLU A 139 19.95 -26.77 -50.39
N PRO A 140 21.13 -27.22 -49.93
CA PRO A 140 21.55 -27.06 -48.53
C PRO A 140 21.45 -25.63 -47.99
N GLU A 141 21.68 -24.64 -48.85
CA GLU A 141 21.62 -23.22 -48.53
C GLU A 141 20.17 -22.74 -48.30
N GLU A 142 19.21 -23.31 -49.01
CA GLU A 142 17.78 -23.03 -48.85
C GLU A 142 17.27 -23.56 -47.50
N ILE A 143 17.63 -24.81 -47.16
CA ILE A 143 17.26 -25.44 -45.89
C ILE A 143 17.71 -24.58 -44.70
N ASP A 144 18.98 -24.16 -44.73
CA ASP A 144 19.57 -23.30 -43.69
C ASP A 144 18.94 -21.89 -43.66
N ALA A 145 18.62 -21.31 -44.83
CA ALA A 145 17.92 -20.03 -44.89
C ALA A 145 16.53 -20.09 -44.25
N VAL A 146 15.74 -21.13 -44.53
CA VAL A 146 14.40 -21.34 -43.95
C VAL A 146 14.49 -21.53 -42.43
N VAL A 147 15.42 -22.37 -41.95
CA VAL A 147 15.65 -22.58 -40.51
C VAL A 147 15.99 -21.26 -39.81
N ARG A 148 16.95 -20.48 -40.33
CA ARG A 148 17.30 -19.19 -39.73
C ARG A 148 16.14 -18.20 -39.77
N ALA A 149 15.34 -18.19 -40.83
CA ALA A 149 14.17 -17.33 -40.93
C ALA A 149 13.11 -17.67 -39.87
N ALA A 150 12.78 -18.95 -39.72
CA ALA A 150 11.83 -19.43 -38.72
C ALA A 150 12.27 -19.11 -37.28
N VAL A 151 13.56 -19.31 -36.97
CA VAL A 151 14.11 -18.98 -35.64
C VAL A 151 14.09 -17.47 -35.39
N ARG A 152 14.44 -16.63 -36.38
CA ARG A 152 14.36 -15.17 -36.25
C ARG A 152 12.92 -14.70 -35.97
N ALA A 153 11.95 -15.23 -36.71
CA ALA A 153 10.54 -14.88 -36.54
C ALA A 153 9.97 -15.33 -35.18
N ALA A 154 10.37 -16.51 -34.69
CA ALA A 154 10.00 -16.97 -33.36
C ALA A 154 10.60 -16.09 -32.25
N ARG A 155 11.87 -15.68 -32.38
CA ARG A 155 12.53 -14.78 -31.43
C ARG A 155 11.89 -13.39 -31.38
N LEU A 156 11.52 -12.83 -32.53
CA LEU A 156 10.81 -11.54 -32.59
C LEU A 156 9.46 -11.61 -31.87
N ARG A 157 8.63 -12.62 -32.19
CA ARG A 157 7.32 -12.81 -31.52
C ARG A 157 7.44 -13.05 -30.02
N ALA A 158 8.43 -13.82 -29.59
CA ALA A 158 8.69 -14.04 -28.16
C ALA A 158 9.09 -12.71 -27.46
N GLY A 159 9.87 -11.86 -28.13
CA GLY A 159 10.20 -10.52 -27.68
C GLY A 159 8.97 -9.62 -27.53
N ASP A 160 8.13 -9.54 -28.58
CA ASP A 160 6.90 -8.73 -28.56
C ASP A 160 5.94 -9.18 -27.45
N GLN A 161 5.75 -10.49 -27.28
CA GLN A 161 4.93 -11.03 -26.20
C GLN A 161 5.51 -10.75 -24.81
N ALA A 162 6.83 -10.80 -24.65
CA ALA A 162 7.48 -10.47 -23.39
C ALA A 162 7.33 -8.99 -23.05
N LEU A 163 7.47 -8.09 -24.04
CA LEU A 163 7.26 -6.66 -23.87
C LEU A 163 5.80 -6.35 -23.52
N ALA A 164 4.84 -6.93 -24.25
CA ALA A 164 3.42 -6.77 -23.96
C ALA A 164 3.08 -7.20 -22.53
N ARG A 165 3.57 -8.37 -22.08
CA ARG A 165 3.39 -8.84 -20.70
C ARG A 165 4.01 -7.90 -19.67
N ARG A 166 5.19 -7.34 -19.95
CA ARG A 166 5.87 -6.37 -19.06
C ARG A 166 5.07 -5.06 -18.96
N LEU A 167 4.56 -4.54 -20.08
CA LEU A 167 3.72 -3.34 -20.10
C LEU A 167 2.39 -3.55 -19.37
N THR A 168 1.73 -4.69 -19.56
CA THR A 168 0.51 -5.03 -18.80
C THR A 168 0.77 -5.05 -17.29
N ARG A 169 1.83 -5.72 -16.84
CA ARG A 169 2.20 -5.72 -15.41
C ARG A 169 2.53 -4.34 -14.87
N LEU A 170 3.13 -3.47 -15.70
CA LEU A 170 3.45 -2.10 -15.28
C LEU A 170 2.15 -1.32 -15.10
N ALA A 171 1.24 -1.39 -16.06
CA ALA A 171 -0.07 -0.74 -15.99
C ALA A 171 -0.87 -1.21 -14.76
N GLU A 172 -0.96 -2.53 -14.52
CA GLU A 172 -1.61 -3.10 -13.33
C GLU A 172 -1.00 -2.58 -12.03
N THR A 173 0.33 -2.46 -12.00
CA THR A 173 1.05 -1.97 -10.83
C THR A 173 0.80 -0.48 -10.59
N VAL A 174 0.82 0.34 -11.65
CA VAL A 174 0.53 1.77 -11.55
C VAL A 174 -0.89 2.00 -11.03
N VAL A 175 -1.87 1.22 -11.50
CA VAL A 175 -3.24 1.28 -10.97
C VAL A 175 -3.27 0.95 -9.48
N ALA A 176 -2.61 -0.14 -9.04
CA ALA A 176 -2.58 -0.53 -7.63
C ALA A 176 -1.97 0.55 -6.73
N ILE A 177 -0.89 1.18 -7.18
CA ILE A 177 -0.22 2.31 -6.51
C ILE A 177 -1.15 3.53 -6.42
N GLN A 178 -1.86 3.86 -7.51
CA GLN A 178 -2.78 5.01 -7.55
C GLN A 178 -4.02 4.83 -6.67
N THR A 179 -4.41 3.58 -6.39
CA THR A 179 -5.54 3.27 -5.51
C THR A 179 -5.18 3.20 -4.02
N ALA A 180 -3.90 3.38 -3.66
CA ALA A 180 -3.45 3.34 -2.28
C ALA A 180 -4.01 4.51 -1.47
N ARG A 181 -4.46 4.24 -0.24
CA ARG A 181 -5.07 5.23 0.67
C ARG A 181 -4.12 5.72 1.75
N SER A 182 -2.96 5.08 1.89
CA SER A 182 -1.92 5.48 2.84
C SER A 182 -0.53 5.29 2.24
N PRO A 183 0.50 6.00 2.74
CA PRO A 183 1.88 5.78 2.33
C PRO A 183 2.35 4.33 2.53
N GLN A 184 1.79 3.63 3.52
CA GLN A 184 2.09 2.20 3.76
C GLN A 184 1.47 1.30 2.69
N GLU A 185 0.17 1.45 2.38
CA GLU A 185 -0.48 0.70 1.29
C GLU A 185 0.24 0.93 -0.05
N LEU A 186 0.67 2.17 -0.29
CA LEU A 186 1.44 2.55 -1.47
C LEU A 186 2.77 1.79 -1.56
N ALA A 187 3.54 1.77 -0.46
CA ALA A 187 4.82 1.09 -0.43
C ALA A 187 4.67 -0.43 -0.65
N ASP A 188 3.64 -1.05 -0.08
CA ASP A 188 3.32 -2.46 -0.26
C ASP A 188 2.94 -2.79 -1.72
N ALA A 189 2.05 -2.00 -2.32
CA ALA A 189 1.64 -2.17 -3.71
C ALA A 189 2.82 -2.00 -4.69
N ALA A 190 3.67 -1.02 -4.44
CA ALA A 190 4.87 -0.77 -5.25
C ALA A 190 5.90 -1.90 -5.11
N ALA A 191 6.10 -2.46 -3.91
CA ALA A 191 7.02 -3.57 -3.69
C ALA A 191 6.55 -4.85 -4.38
N ASP A 192 5.28 -5.19 -4.26
CA ASP A 192 4.69 -6.34 -4.97
C ASP A 192 4.77 -6.18 -6.49
N GLY A 193 4.50 -4.97 -7.00
CA GLY A 193 4.63 -4.64 -8.41
C GLY A 193 6.05 -4.73 -8.94
N ALA A 194 7.01 -4.12 -8.23
CA ALA A 194 8.43 -4.18 -8.57
C ALA A 194 8.94 -5.63 -8.65
N ALA A 195 8.48 -6.49 -7.74
CA ALA A 195 8.87 -7.90 -7.75
C ALA A 195 8.27 -8.67 -8.94
N ARG A 196 7.00 -8.44 -9.30
CA ARG A 196 6.38 -9.04 -10.50
C ARG A 196 7.01 -8.58 -11.80
N LEU A 197 7.48 -7.33 -11.86
CA LEU A 197 8.11 -6.75 -13.03
C LEU A 197 9.53 -7.26 -13.25
N THR A 198 10.32 -7.32 -12.17
CA THR A 198 11.74 -7.72 -12.23
C THR A 198 11.97 -9.23 -12.06
N GLY A 199 10.97 -9.96 -11.56
CA GLY A 199 11.12 -11.37 -11.18
C GLY A 199 12.07 -11.59 -10.00
N SER A 200 12.35 -10.54 -9.21
CA SER A 200 13.24 -10.57 -8.05
C SER A 200 12.55 -9.95 -6.84
N PRO A 201 12.89 -10.34 -5.59
CA PRO A 201 12.35 -9.68 -4.41
C PRO A 201 12.59 -8.17 -4.44
N ALA A 202 11.64 -7.38 -3.98
CA ALA A 202 11.76 -5.93 -3.94
C ALA A 202 11.35 -5.37 -2.58
N ALA A 203 12.00 -4.27 -2.20
CA ALA A 203 11.63 -3.45 -1.05
C ALA A 203 11.40 -2.02 -1.51
N VAL A 204 10.36 -1.37 -1.02
CA VAL A 204 10.05 0.02 -1.35
C VAL A 204 9.97 0.82 -0.06
N PHE A 205 10.54 2.02 -0.12
CA PHE A 205 10.60 2.96 0.98
C PHE A 205 10.00 4.29 0.56
N VAL A 206 9.08 4.80 1.35
CA VAL A 206 8.56 6.16 1.24
C VAL A 206 8.99 6.90 2.50
N LEU A 207 9.87 7.88 2.34
CA LEU A 207 10.38 8.72 3.43
C LEU A 207 9.63 10.05 3.40
N GLY A 208 8.88 10.34 4.46
CA GLY A 208 8.18 11.61 4.66
C GLY A 208 9.09 12.75 5.13
N PRO A 209 8.57 13.99 5.16
CA PRO A 209 9.32 15.18 5.56
C PRO A 209 9.77 15.19 7.02
N ASP A 210 9.04 14.50 7.90
CA ASP A 210 9.31 14.39 9.35
C ASP A 210 10.13 13.14 9.73
N GLU A 211 10.88 12.60 8.77
CA GLU A 211 11.70 11.38 8.92
C GLU A 211 10.91 10.08 9.12
N GLU A 212 9.59 10.09 8.98
CA GLU A 212 8.78 8.88 8.97
C GLU A 212 9.08 8.01 7.75
N LEU A 213 9.35 6.73 7.99
CA LEU A 213 9.71 5.76 6.95
C LEU A 213 8.63 4.69 6.82
N TYR A 214 7.90 4.73 5.71
CA TYR A 214 6.96 3.69 5.31
C TYR A 214 7.67 2.68 4.43
N ARG A 215 7.37 1.38 4.61
CA ARG A 215 8.11 0.32 3.95
C ARG A 215 7.20 -0.81 3.50
N GLY A 216 7.29 -1.13 2.21
CA GLY A 216 6.73 -2.35 1.65
C GLY A 216 7.80 -3.34 1.23
N THR A 217 7.48 -4.63 1.35
CA THR A 217 8.34 -5.73 0.89
C THR A 217 7.50 -6.76 0.15
N SER A 218 7.97 -7.24 -1.01
CA SER A 218 7.20 -8.16 -1.84
C SER A 218 6.82 -9.47 -1.13
N ARG A 219 5.56 -9.90 -1.26
CA ARG A 219 4.89 -10.99 -0.50
C ARG A 219 5.43 -12.42 -0.65
N ASP A 220 6.56 -12.65 -1.31
CA ASP A 220 7.13 -14.00 -1.51
C ASP A 220 7.87 -14.52 -0.26
N ARG A 221 7.29 -14.30 0.94
CA ARG A 221 7.84 -14.73 2.23
C ARG A 221 6.81 -15.29 3.20
N THR A 222 6.98 -16.58 3.43
CA THR A 222 6.77 -17.26 4.70
C THR A 222 7.45 -16.50 5.84
N SER A 223 6.72 -16.26 6.93
CA SER A 223 7.14 -15.59 8.17
C SER A 223 8.56 -15.95 8.59
N LEU A 224 9.48 -14.97 8.64
CA LEU A 224 10.74 -15.00 9.41
C LEU A 224 11.30 -13.58 9.54
N ALA A 225 11.51 -13.16 10.79
CA ALA A 225 12.09 -11.91 11.34
C ALA A 225 12.06 -10.66 10.43
N MET A 226 11.18 -9.72 10.78
CA MET A 226 11.20 -8.36 10.24
C MET A 226 12.55 -7.68 10.50
N PRO A 227 13.01 -6.79 9.61
CA PRO A 227 14.15 -5.91 9.89
C PRO A 227 13.96 -5.20 11.25
N ASP A 228 15.01 -5.09 12.06
CA ASP A 228 14.94 -4.38 13.35
C ASP A 228 14.88 -2.85 13.16
N GLU A 229 14.58 -2.09 14.22
CA GLU A 229 14.59 -0.62 14.16
C GLU A 229 15.94 -0.03 13.71
N GLY A 230 17.04 -0.73 14.00
CA GLY A 230 18.39 -0.33 13.58
C GLY A 230 18.52 -0.31 12.06
N ALA A 231 18.02 -1.34 11.38
CA ALA A 231 17.99 -1.44 9.93
C ALA A 231 17.12 -0.34 9.31
N HIS A 232 15.98 0.00 9.92
CA HIS A 232 15.12 1.10 9.47
C HIS A 232 15.83 2.45 9.53
N ARG A 233 16.44 2.79 10.67
CA ARG A 233 17.22 4.03 10.82
C ARG A 233 18.39 4.09 9.85
N ALA A 234 19.08 2.96 9.64
CA ALA A 234 20.20 2.89 8.70
C ALA A 234 19.77 3.14 7.24
N VAL A 235 18.64 2.57 6.79
CA VAL A 235 18.09 2.86 5.45
C VAL A 235 17.66 4.31 5.36
N ALA A 236 16.88 4.84 6.31
CA ALA A 236 16.44 6.24 6.26
C ALA A 236 17.64 7.22 6.17
N GLY A 237 18.70 6.98 6.95
CA GLY A 237 19.93 7.76 6.88
C GLY A 237 20.68 7.62 5.55
N LEU A 238 20.68 6.43 4.93
CA LEU A 238 21.25 6.19 3.61
C LEU A 238 20.48 6.94 2.52
N LEU A 239 19.15 6.82 2.49
CA LEU A 239 18.29 7.48 1.50
C LEU A 239 18.50 8.99 1.53
N ARG A 240 18.48 9.60 2.72
CA ARG A 240 18.75 11.05 2.90
C ARG A 240 20.09 11.50 2.31
N ARG A 241 21.15 10.73 2.53
CA ARG A 241 22.48 11.06 1.98
C ARG A 241 22.50 10.98 0.46
N LEU A 242 21.77 10.03 -0.12
CA LEU A 242 21.72 9.82 -1.56
C LEU A 242 20.81 10.83 -2.28
N THR A 243 19.77 11.34 -1.63
CA THR A 243 18.81 12.27 -2.23
C THR A 243 19.17 13.74 -2.05
N ARG A 244 20.08 14.08 -1.13
CA ARG A 244 20.48 15.47 -0.85
C ARG A 244 21.02 16.17 -2.11
N GLY A 245 20.37 17.26 -2.52
CA GLY A 245 20.77 18.09 -3.66
C GLY A 245 20.55 17.44 -5.02
N GLN A 246 19.82 16.33 -5.09
CA GLN A 246 19.49 15.63 -6.33
C GLN A 246 18.13 16.07 -6.89
N SER A 247 17.94 15.87 -8.19
CA SER A 247 16.65 16.05 -8.86
C SER A 247 16.43 14.92 -9.87
N GLY A 248 15.16 14.51 -10.03
CA GLY A 248 14.78 13.38 -10.90
C GLY A 248 15.17 12.00 -10.35
N VAL A 249 14.93 10.97 -11.15
CA VAL A 249 15.24 9.58 -10.79
C VAL A 249 16.74 9.33 -10.84
N GLN A 250 17.27 8.75 -9.77
CA GLN A 250 18.65 8.30 -9.64
C GLN A 250 18.69 6.78 -9.50
N ILE A 251 19.40 6.11 -10.38
CA ILE A 251 19.67 4.67 -10.25
C ILE A 251 21.10 4.49 -9.74
N THR A 252 21.25 3.83 -8.59
CA THR A 252 22.56 3.52 -8.01
C THR A 252 22.60 2.11 -7.47
N THR A 253 23.80 1.55 -7.29
CA THR A 253 24.00 0.25 -6.64
C THR A 253 24.76 0.47 -5.34
N VAL A 254 24.14 0.10 -4.23
CA VAL A 254 24.73 0.12 -2.90
C VAL A 254 25.28 -1.26 -2.58
N PRO A 255 26.57 -1.40 -2.26
CA PRO A 255 27.16 -2.70 -1.97
C PRO A 255 26.63 -3.27 -0.65
N ALA A 256 26.58 -4.60 -0.56
CA ALA A 256 26.10 -5.38 0.58
C ALA A 256 26.54 -4.87 1.97
N PRO A 257 27.80 -4.45 2.22
CA PRO A 257 28.22 -3.94 3.53
C PRO A 257 27.55 -2.64 3.96
N LEU A 258 27.05 -1.85 3.00
CA LEU A 258 26.38 -0.57 3.25
C LEU A 258 24.84 -0.70 3.23
N TRP A 259 24.32 -1.80 2.68
CA TRP A 259 22.89 -2.09 2.64
C TRP A 259 22.47 -2.90 3.87
N PRO A 260 21.47 -2.46 4.66
CA PRO A 260 21.05 -3.23 5.83
C PRO A 260 20.39 -4.56 5.43
N ALA A 261 20.70 -5.62 6.17
CA ALA A 261 20.15 -6.95 5.90
C ALA A 261 18.64 -7.02 6.24
N GLY A 262 17.95 -8.02 5.70
CA GLY A 262 16.55 -8.32 6.04
C GLY A 262 15.52 -7.87 4.99
N PHE A 263 15.81 -6.82 4.20
CA PHE A 263 14.82 -6.27 3.24
C PHE A 263 14.57 -7.14 2.01
N PHE A 264 15.55 -7.92 1.53
CA PHE A 264 15.37 -8.82 0.37
C PHE A 264 15.32 -10.29 0.75
N ARG A 265 16.34 -10.75 1.49
CA ARG A 265 16.76 -12.04 2.10
C ARG A 265 16.91 -12.05 3.63
N PRO A 266 16.34 -12.90 4.52
CA PRO A 266 16.81 -12.89 5.91
C PRO A 266 18.19 -13.55 5.92
N GLY A 267 19.16 -12.96 6.62
CA GLY A 267 20.51 -13.54 6.74
C GLY A 267 21.37 -13.56 5.48
N VAL A 268 20.95 -12.92 4.37
CA VAL A 268 21.75 -12.83 3.14
C VAL A 268 21.98 -11.39 2.75
N GLN A 269 23.25 -10.97 2.77
CA GLN A 269 23.66 -9.68 2.23
C GLN A 269 23.70 -9.73 0.71
N HIS A 270 23.02 -8.80 0.07
CA HIS A 270 23.06 -8.58 -1.37
C HIS A 270 23.43 -7.13 -1.62
N ASP A 271 24.14 -6.89 -2.72
CA ASP A 271 24.18 -5.56 -3.30
C ASP A 271 22.74 -5.15 -3.68
N ALA A 272 22.39 -3.90 -3.38
CA ALA A 272 21.07 -3.35 -3.57
C ALA A 272 21.11 -2.33 -4.71
N ARG A 273 20.36 -2.58 -5.78
CA ARG A 273 20.05 -1.53 -6.74
C ARG A 273 18.91 -0.69 -6.22
N LEU A 274 19.11 0.61 -6.20
CA LEU A 274 18.15 1.61 -5.75
C LEU A 274 17.74 2.47 -6.93
N ALA A 275 16.43 2.61 -7.17
CA ALA A 275 15.86 3.69 -7.95
C ALA A 275 15.26 4.69 -6.96
N LEU A 276 15.95 5.82 -6.78
CA LEU A 276 15.59 6.87 -5.83
C LEU A 276 15.01 8.06 -6.57
N ILE A 277 14.00 8.69 -5.99
CA ILE A 277 13.44 9.93 -6.48
C ILE A 277 13.15 10.84 -5.29
N PRO A 278 13.83 12.01 -5.18
CA PRO A 278 13.45 13.02 -4.22
C PRO A 278 12.12 13.66 -4.62
N ILE A 279 11.30 13.96 -3.63
CA ILE A 279 10.04 14.72 -3.76
C ILE A 279 10.10 15.91 -2.79
N GLN A 280 9.26 16.94 -3.03
CA GLN A 280 9.19 18.14 -2.19
C GLN A 280 10.58 18.78 -1.92
N GLU A 281 11.31 19.13 -2.97
CA GLU A 281 12.68 19.72 -2.87
C GLU A 281 13.68 18.88 -2.05
N GLY A 282 13.47 17.56 -1.97
CA GLY A 282 14.34 16.62 -1.27
C GLY A 282 14.05 16.47 0.22
N ARG A 283 12.94 17.03 0.72
CA ARG A 283 12.46 16.79 2.10
C ARG A 283 11.86 15.40 2.26
N ALA A 284 11.30 14.85 1.19
CA ALA A 284 10.77 13.50 1.16
C ALA A 284 11.37 12.72 -0.04
N SER A 285 11.25 11.39 -0.04
CA SER A 285 11.77 10.58 -1.14
C SER A 285 11.10 9.23 -1.26
N VAL A 286 11.06 8.70 -2.47
CA VAL A 286 10.73 7.30 -2.73
C VAL A 286 11.97 6.54 -3.18
N CYS A 287 12.15 5.33 -2.66
CA CYS A 287 13.22 4.44 -3.07
C CYS A 287 12.69 3.03 -3.33
N LEU A 288 12.91 2.54 -4.55
CA LEU A 288 12.69 1.14 -4.92
C LEU A 288 14.02 0.40 -4.88
N ALA A 289 14.08 -0.68 -4.12
CA ALA A 289 15.28 -1.47 -3.91
C ALA A 289 15.08 -2.91 -4.43
N THR A 290 16.04 -3.41 -5.21
CA THR A 290 16.07 -4.80 -5.72
C THR A 290 17.48 -5.39 -5.56
N PRO A 291 17.62 -6.71 -5.32
CA PRO A 291 18.93 -7.33 -5.18
C PRO A 291 19.62 -7.47 -6.54
N THR A 292 20.93 -7.23 -6.59
CA THR A 292 21.76 -7.55 -7.75
C THR A 292 22.50 -8.88 -7.52
N ARG A 293 22.52 -9.77 -8.53
CA ARG A 293 23.22 -11.07 -8.47
C ARG A 293 24.50 -11.02 -9.28
N GLY A 294 25.63 -10.72 -8.63
CA GLY A 294 26.97 -10.71 -9.26
C GLY A 294 27.12 -9.70 -10.41
N MET A 295 28.19 -9.81 -11.20
CA MET A 295 28.52 -8.90 -12.32
C MET A 295 27.57 -8.97 -13.54
N ARG A 296 26.38 -9.57 -13.42
CA ARG A 296 25.44 -9.64 -14.55
C ARG A 296 24.88 -8.23 -14.80
N ARG A 297 25.37 -7.56 -15.84
CA ARG A 297 24.81 -6.29 -16.33
C ARG A 297 23.32 -6.47 -16.54
N VAL A 298 22.53 -5.61 -15.91
CA VAL A 298 21.08 -5.61 -16.08
C VAL A 298 20.76 -4.92 -17.39
N SER A 299 19.68 -5.37 -18.04
CA SER A 299 19.22 -4.78 -19.28
C SER A 299 18.85 -3.30 -19.04
N PRO A 300 19.24 -2.36 -19.90
CA PRO A 300 18.77 -0.97 -19.85
C PRO A 300 17.24 -0.86 -19.77
N GLU A 301 16.52 -1.85 -20.30
CA GLU A 301 15.06 -1.95 -20.23
C GLU A 301 14.53 -2.16 -18.80
N ASP A 302 15.22 -2.98 -18.01
CA ASP A 302 14.80 -3.25 -16.62
C ASP A 302 15.09 -2.03 -15.72
N GLU A 303 16.15 -1.28 -16.02
CA GLU A 303 16.44 0.01 -15.36
C GLU A 303 15.38 1.07 -15.72
N ALA A 304 15.02 1.18 -17.01
CA ALA A 304 13.96 2.08 -17.44
C ALA A 304 12.61 1.74 -16.78
N LEU A 305 12.30 0.45 -16.62
CA LEU A 305 11.08 0.00 -15.98
C LEU A 305 11.03 0.34 -14.48
N LEU A 306 12.15 0.11 -13.76
CA LEU A 306 12.29 0.50 -12.36
C LEU A 306 12.20 2.01 -12.18
N ALA A 307 12.80 2.80 -13.09
CA ALA A 307 12.68 4.25 -13.07
C ALA A 307 11.22 4.70 -13.24
N ARG A 308 10.50 4.16 -14.23
CA ARG A 308 9.08 4.47 -14.44
C ARG A 308 8.21 4.11 -13.25
N LEU A 309 8.48 2.99 -12.61
CA LEU A 309 7.75 2.61 -11.41
C LEU A 309 8.07 3.53 -10.23
N ALA A 310 9.34 3.93 -10.05
CA ALA A 310 9.75 4.89 -9.03
C ALA A 310 9.06 6.25 -9.24
N GLU A 311 9.02 6.75 -10.48
CA GLU A 311 8.29 7.97 -10.86
C GLU A 311 6.80 7.87 -10.51
N ALA A 312 6.14 6.79 -10.91
CA ALA A 312 4.72 6.58 -10.63
C ALA A 312 4.45 6.49 -9.11
N THR A 313 5.33 5.83 -8.36
CA THR A 313 5.23 5.71 -6.90
C THR A 313 5.41 7.06 -6.23
N ALA A 314 6.35 7.88 -6.69
CA ALA A 314 6.58 9.23 -6.16
C ALA A 314 5.41 10.18 -6.42
N LEU A 315 4.85 10.15 -7.63
CA LEU A 315 3.67 10.94 -7.97
C LEU A 315 2.45 10.57 -7.13
N ALA A 316 2.31 9.30 -6.76
CA ALA A 316 1.26 8.85 -5.85
C ALA A 316 1.58 9.13 -4.37
N ALA A 317 2.86 9.16 -3.98
CA ALA A 317 3.29 9.46 -2.62
C ALA A 317 3.05 10.92 -2.23
N GLU A 318 3.24 11.85 -3.16
CA GLU A 318 3.17 13.30 -2.88
C GLU A 318 1.83 13.74 -2.25
N PRO A 319 0.64 13.43 -2.82
CA PRO A 319 -0.62 13.81 -2.19
C PRO A 319 -0.86 13.09 -0.85
N LEU A 320 -0.44 11.83 -0.72
CA LEU A 320 -0.59 11.07 0.53
C LEU A 320 0.26 11.67 1.65
N LEU A 321 1.50 12.07 1.37
CA LEU A 321 2.38 12.72 2.35
C LEU A 321 1.90 14.12 2.70
N MET A 322 1.39 14.89 1.73
CA MET A 322 0.82 16.21 2.00
C MET A 322 -0.40 16.10 2.92
N TYR A 323 -1.29 15.14 2.66
CA TYR A 323 -2.44 14.86 3.51
C TYR A 323 -2.03 14.50 4.94
N GLN A 324 -0.96 13.71 5.12
CA GLN A 324 -0.43 13.38 6.46
C GLN A 324 0.08 14.63 7.20
N VAL A 325 0.82 15.51 6.51
CA VAL A 325 1.31 16.76 7.11
C VAL A 325 0.15 17.68 7.50
N GLU A 326 -0.81 17.90 6.60
CA GLU A 326 -2.00 18.72 6.85
C GLU A 326 -2.77 18.19 8.06
N ARG A 327 -2.99 16.87 8.11
CA ARG A 327 -3.64 16.20 9.24
C ARG A 327 -2.86 16.37 10.54
N HIS A 328 -1.54 16.17 10.52
CA HIS A 328 -0.70 16.33 11.72
C HIS A 328 -0.75 17.76 12.26
N VAL A 329 -0.68 18.76 11.37
CA VAL A 329 -0.81 20.18 11.73
C VAL A 329 -2.18 20.45 12.35
N ALA A 330 -3.26 19.94 11.75
CA ALA A 330 -4.61 20.18 12.24
C ALA A 330 -4.86 19.54 13.62
N LEU A 331 -4.43 18.30 13.84
CA LEU A 331 -4.49 17.64 15.16
C LEU A 331 -3.68 18.41 16.21
N THR A 332 -2.48 18.86 15.84
CA THR A 332 -1.63 19.67 16.74
C THR A 332 -2.32 20.99 17.12
N LEU A 333 -2.98 21.65 16.17
CA LEU A 333 -3.74 22.88 16.43
C LEU A 333 -4.95 22.61 17.31
N GLN A 334 -5.77 21.59 17.00
CA GLN A 334 -6.92 21.17 17.81
C GLN A 334 -6.51 20.92 19.27
N HIS A 335 -5.44 20.13 19.48
CA HIS A 335 -4.90 19.87 20.81
C HIS A 335 -4.41 21.13 21.53
N SER A 336 -3.89 22.11 20.78
CA SER A 336 -3.45 23.39 21.37
C SER A 336 -4.60 24.24 21.88
N PHE A 337 -5.81 24.04 21.36
CA PHE A 337 -6.98 24.81 21.73
C PHE A 337 -7.66 24.30 22.99
N LEU A 338 -7.61 23.00 23.28
CA LEU A 338 -8.20 22.46 24.49
C LEU A 338 -7.36 22.85 25.72
N PRO A 339 -8.02 23.18 26.86
CA PRO A 339 -7.26 23.48 28.06
C PRO A 339 -6.54 22.22 28.49
N GLN A 340 -5.32 22.38 28.99
CA GLN A 340 -4.61 21.25 29.56
C GLN A 340 -5.26 20.90 30.91
N PRO A 341 -5.57 19.62 31.21
CA PRO A 341 -6.28 19.24 32.45
C PRO A 341 -5.62 19.75 33.74
N HIS A 342 -4.28 19.87 33.75
CA HIS A 342 -3.49 20.40 34.86
C HIS A 342 -3.45 21.95 34.93
N ARG A 343 -4.19 22.63 34.04
CA ARG A 343 -4.30 24.10 33.97
C ARG A 343 -5.75 24.59 34.11
N LEU A 344 -6.65 23.74 34.59
CA LEU A 344 -7.98 24.22 34.98
C LEU A 344 -7.83 25.29 36.07
N PRO A 345 -8.64 26.37 36.03
CA PRO A 345 -8.62 27.37 37.08
C PRO A 345 -9.01 26.73 38.41
N GLU A 346 -8.51 27.26 39.52
CA GLU A 346 -9.03 26.87 40.85
C GLU A 346 -10.52 27.24 40.93
N LEU A 347 -11.36 26.25 41.25
CA LEU A 347 -12.81 26.37 41.36
C LEU A 347 -13.22 26.15 42.83
N PRO A 348 -13.32 27.21 43.66
CA PRO A 348 -13.59 27.05 45.09
C PRO A 348 -14.92 26.34 45.34
N GLY A 349 -14.88 25.29 46.17
CA GLY A 349 -16.07 24.53 46.57
C GLY A 349 -16.58 23.51 45.54
N VAL A 350 -15.85 23.29 44.44
CA VAL A 350 -16.16 22.25 43.46
C VAL A 350 -14.88 21.55 43.00
N ASP A 351 -14.84 20.22 43.15
CA ASP A 351 -13.82 19.39 42.53
C ASP A 351 -14.26 19.06 41.09
N VAL A 352 -13.39 19.30 40.11
CA VAL A 352 -13.65 18.98 38.70
C VAL A 352 -12.49 18.16 38.14
N VAL A 353 -12.80 17.04 37.51
CA VAL A 353 -11.86 16.20 36.77
C VAL A 353 -12.29 16.14 35.32
N VAL A 354 -11.31 16.32 34.41
CA VAL A 354 -11.52 16.15 32.98
C VAL A 354 -10.55 15.12 32.42
N ARG A 355 -11.05 14.29 31.51
CA ARG A 355 -10.24 13.44 30.63
C ARG A 355 -10.62 13.74 29.19
N TYR A 356 -9.61 13.95 28.35
CA TYR A 356 -9.78 14.08 26.92
C TYR A 356 -8.87 13.07 26.22
N VAL A 357 -9.46 12.20 25.40
CA VAL A 357 -8.73 11.19 24.62
C VAL A 357 -9.03 11.44 23.16
N PRO A 358 -8.03 11.82 22.34
CA PRO A 358 -8.25 12.00 20.92
C PRO A 358 -8.55 10.67 20.24
N ALA A 359 -9.30 10.71 19.15
CA ALA A 359 -9.58 9.56 18.32
C ALA A 359 -8.27 8.91 17.79
N SER A 360 -8.36 7.65 17.36
CA SER A 360 -7.21 6.86 16.89
C SER A 360 -6.37 7.54 15.78
N ALA A 361 -5.13 7.08 15.58
CA ALA A 361 -4.21 7.59 14.56
C ALA A 361 -4.72 7.47 13.10
N GLU A 362 -5.89 6.88 12.86
CA GLU A 362 -6.51 6.73 11.54
C GLU A 362 -7.71 7.68 11.31
N THR A 363 -8.27 8.30 12.36
CA THR A 363 -9.49 9.15 12.32
C THR A 363 -9.26 10.67 12.26
N GLU A 364 -10.26 11.38 11.73
CA GLU A 364 -10.23 12.81 11.38
C GLU A 364 -10.18 13.76 12.61
N ILE A 365 -10.17 15.08 12.37
CA ILE A 365 -10.04 16.12 13.42
C ILE A 365 -11.37 16.30 14.13
N GLY A 366 -11.46 16.13 15.45
CA GLY A 366 -12.76 16.18 16.14
C GLY A 366 -13.29 17.56 16.53
N GLY A 367 -14.61 17.60 16.77
CA GLY A 367 -15.38 18.78 17.18
C GLY A 367 -15.60 18.90 18.69
N ASP A 368 -15.19 17.88 19.46
CA ASP A 368 -15.40 17.79 20.90
C ASP A 368 -14.70 18.90 21.69
N PHE A 369 -15.42 19.43 22.68
CA PHE A 369 -14.85 20.37 23.64
C PHE A 369 -15.48 20.27 25.01
N TYR A 370 -14.74 20.86 25.96
CA TYR A 370 -15.24 21.08 27.30
C TYR A 370 -14.81 22.46 27.83
N ALA A 371 -15.55 22.95 28.83
CA ALA A 371 -15.21 24.14 29.58
C ALA A 371 -15.55 23.94 31.06
N ALA A 372 -14.74 24.54 31.93
CA ALA A 372 -15.06 24.74 33.34
C ALA A 372 -14.65 26.16 33.69
N LEU A 373 -15.64 26.98 34.03
CA LEU A 373 -15.54 28.43 34.14
C LEU A 373 -16.11 28.88 35.48
N ARG A 374 -15.47 29.86 36.10
CA ARG A 374 -16.02 30.53 37.27
C ARG A 374 -16.92 31.67 36.80
N THR A 375 -18.12 31.75 37.36
CA THR A 375 -19.09 32.82 37.10
C THR A 375 -19.38 33.59 38.39
N GLY A 376 -20.23 34.62 38.30
CA GLY A 376 -20.70 35.35 39.48
C GLY A 376 -21.61 34.53 40.40
N GLU A 377 -22.28 33.51 39.86
CA GLU A 377 -23.26 32.68 40.59
C GLU A 377 -22.75 31.27 40.94
N GLY A 378 -21.58 30.87 40.45
CA GLY A 378 -21.02 29.55 40.77
C GLY A 378 -19.99 29.06 39.76
N VAL A 379 -20.02 27.76 39.49
CA VAL A 379 -19.16 27.08 38.52
C VAL A 379 -20.01 26.63 37.34
N LEU A 380 -19.67 27.12 36.14
CA LEU A 380 -20.29 26.73 34.88
C LEU A 380 -19.40 25.70 34.17
N THR A 381 -19.93 24.52 33.91
CA THR A 381 -19.29 23.50 33.08
C THR A 381 -20.03 23.30 31.77
N ALA A 382 -19.28 22.94 30.73
CA ALA A 382 -19.81 22.64 29.42
C ALA A 382 -19.11 21.43 28.83
N VAL A 383 -19.86 20.60 28.12
CA VAL A 383 -19.37 19.59 27.18
C VAL A 383 -20.22 19.69 25.93
N GLY A 384 -19.60 19.62 24.76
CA GLY A 384 -20.30 19.70 23.50
C GLY A 384 -19.48 19.15 22.35
N ASP A 385 -20.16 18.93 21.25
CA ASP A 385 -19.60 18.41 20.01
C ASP A 385 -20.17 19.17 18.80
N VAL A 386 -19.27 19.61 17.93
CA VAL A 386 -19.59 20.31 16.68
C VAL A 386 -19.70 19.28 15.58
N VAL A 387 -20.84 19.29 14.87
CA VAL A 387 -21.08 18.32 13.80
C VAL A 387 -20.00 18.39 12.73
N GLY A 388 -19.44 17.21 12.44
CA GLY A 388 -18.42 17.00 11.42
C GLY A 388 -17.02 16.89 12.01
N HIS A 389 -16.10 16.39 11.20
CA HIS A 389 -14.77 15.99 11.64
C HIS A 389 -13.71 16.63 10.72
N SER A 390 -13.61 17.96 10.81
CA SER A 390 -12.77 18.77 9.92
C SER A 390 -12.08 19.92 10.66
N LEU A 391 -11.10 20.56 10.00
CA LEU A 391 -10.47 21.77 10.53
C LEU A 391 -11.49 22.90 10.75
N GLU A 392 -12.54 22.95 9.94
CA GLU A 392 -13.65 23.91 10.09
C GLU A 392 -14.43 23.61 11.38
N ALA A 393 -14.80 22.35 11.64
CA ALA A 393 -15.46 21.94 12.88
C ALA A 393 -14.61 22.28 14.13
N ALA A 394 -13.30 21.99 14.07
CA ALA A 394 -12.37 22.37 15.13
C ALA A 394 -12.28 23.89 15.32
N THR A 395 -12.35 24.68 14.26
CA THR A 395 -12.34 26.15 14.35
C THR A 395 -13.62 26.67 15.02
N VAL A 396 -14.77 26.14 14.64
CA VAL A 396 -16.07 26.49 15.24
C VAL A 396 -16.10 26.10 16.72
N MET A 397 -15.58 24.92 17.07
CA MET A 397 -15.42 24.47 18.45
C MET A 397 -14.65 25.51 19.30
N VAL A 398 -13.54 26.03 18.76
CA VAL A 398 -12.73 27.07 19.42
C VAL A 398 -13.54 28.34 19.62
N GLU A 399 -14.27 28.78 18.60
CA GLU A 399 -15.09 29.99 18.66
C GLU A 399 -16.21 29.85 19.70
N ILE A 400 -16.93 28.72 19.72
CA ILE A 400 -17.97 28.45 20.72
C ILE A 400 -17.38 28.49 22.13
N ARG A 401 -16.24 27.84 22.35
CA ARG A 401 -15.61 27.79 23.67
C ARG A 401 -15.16 29.18 24.15
N HIS A 402 -14.59 29.99 23.26
CA HIS A 402 -14.17 31.36 23.62
C HIS A 402 -15.36 32.31 23.76
N ALA A 403 -16.40 32.16 22.94
CA ALA A 403 -17.64 32.91 23.06
C ALA A 403 -18.35 32.59 24.37
N LEU A 404 -18.44 31.31 24.75
CA LEU A 404 -18.98 30.89 26.05
C LEU A 404 -18.20 31.55 27.19
N ARG A 405 -16.86 31.50 27.13
CA ARG A 405 -16.01 32.16 28.12
C ARG A 405 -16.28 33.68 28.19
N ALA A 406 -16.41 34.35 27.07
CA ALA A 406 -16.69 35.78 27.01
C ALA A 406 -18.09 36.13 27.54
N TYR A 407 -19.12 35.39 27.11
CA TYR A 407 -20.49 35.61 27.56
C TYR A 407 -20.68 35.30 29.05
N SER A 408 -19.94 34.32 29.58
CA SER A 408 -19.99 33.94 31.00
C SER A 408 -19.48 35.02 31.97
N VAL A 409 -18.80 36.05 31.45
CA VAL A 409 -18.33 37.20 32.26
C VAL A 409 -19.50 38.06 32.74
N GLU A 410 -20.52 38.24 31.91
CA GLU A 410 -21.67 39.11 32.20
C GLU A 410 -22.94 38.32 32.55
N GLU A 411 -23.03 37.07 32.10
CA GLU A 411 -24.22 36.23 32.23
C GLU A 411 -23.85 34.88 32.81
N SER A 412 -24.62 34.39 33.79
CA SER A 412 -24.41 33.08 34.39
C SER A 412 -25.49 32.07 33.98
N ASP A 413 -26.66 32.52 33.51
CA ASP A 413 -27.78 31.64 33.20
C ASP A 413 -27.51 30.73 31.99
N PRO A 414 -27.50 29.40 32.16
CA PRO A 414 -27.24 28.45 31.07
C PRO A 414 -28.16 28.60 29.86
N ALA A 415 -29.45 28.96 30.04
CA ALA A 415 -30.36 29.13 28.91
C ALA A 415 -30.02 30.38 28.08
N VAL A 416 -29.67 31.48 28.75
CA VAL A 416 -29.27 32.72 28.06
C VAL A 416 -27.94 32.52 27.34
N LEU A 417 -27.00 31.79 27.93
CA LEU A 417 -25.74 31.43 27.30
C LEU A 417 -25.97 30.55 26.05
N ALA A 418 -26.82 29.53 26.14
CA ALA A 418 -27.19 28.70 24.99
C ALA A 418 -27.80 29.54 23.86
N GLU A 419 -28.72 30.46 24.15
CA GLU A 419 -29.32 31.34 23.14
C GLU A 419 -28.30 32.32 22.51
N ARG A 420 -27.33 32.82 23.28
CA ARG A 420 -26.25 33.66 22.74
C ARG A 420 -25.33 32.86 21.81
N LEU A 421 -24.99 31.62 22.18
CA LEU A 421 -24.19 30.72 21.34
C LEU A 421 -24.95 30.33 20.06
N ASP A 422 -26.23 30.01 20.15
CA ASP A 422 -27.09 29.68 19.00
C ASP A 422 -27.14 30.85 18.00
N ARG A 423 -27.32 32.08 18.49
CA ARG A 423 -27.28 33.29 17.65
C ARG A 423 -25.91 33.56 17.03
N MET A 424 -24.83 33.28 17.76
CA MET A 424 -23.47 33.39 17.23
C MET A 424 -23.27 32.41 16.06
N LEU A 425 -23.63 31.15 16.26
CA LEU A 425 -23.52 30.11 15.23
C LEU A 425 -24.33 30.45 13.99
N GLN A 426 -25.60 30.81 14.13
CA GLN A 426 -26.44 31.19 12.98
C GLN A 426 -25.89 32.39 12.20
N ARG A 427 -25.21 33.32 12.88
CA ARG A 427 -24.69 34.53 12.26
C ARG A 427 -23.37 34.31 11.52
N TYR A 428 -22.45 33.55 12.10
CA TYR A 428 -21.08 33.41 11.59
C TYR A 428 -20.85 32.09 10.87
N HIS A 429 -21.59 31.04 11.22
CA HIS A 429 -21.42 29.67 10.72
C HIS A 429 -22.77 29.07 10.26
N PRO A 430 -23.41 29.66 9.24
CA PRO A 430 -24.71 29.19 8.78
C PRO A 430 -24.63 27.77 8.22
N GLY A 431 -25.46 26.87 8.74
CA GLY A 431 -25.51 25.46 8.31
C GLY A 431 -24.68 24.50 9.18
N ILE A 432 -23.89 25.02 10.12
CA ILE A 432 -23.21 24.21 11.13
C ILE A 432 -24.11 24.09 12.37
N THR A 433 -24.16 22.90 12.96
CA THR A 433 -24.90 22.63 14.19
C THR A 433 -23.97 22.06 15.26
N THR A 434 -24.36 22.23 16.52
CA THR A 434 -23.53 21.81 17.65
C THR A 434 -24.42 21.28 18.76
N THR A 435 -24.05 20.14 19.33
CA THR A 435 -24.59 19.65 20.59
C THR A 435 -23.84 20.33 21.74
N VAL A 436 -24.54 20.84 22.75
CA VAL A 436 -23.86 21.29 23.98
C VAL A 436 -24.74 21.07 25.20
N CYS A 437 -24.14 20.64 26.30
CA CYS A 437 -24.76 20.68 27.62
C CYS A 437 -24.02 21.69 28.50
N LEU A 438 -24.77 22.61 29.11
CA LEU A 438 -24.30 23.63 30.04
C LEU A 438 -24.87 23.35 31.43
N VAL A 439 -24.00 23.30 32.43
CA VAL A 439 -24.36 23.03 33.83
C VAL A 439 -23.79 24.14 34.70
N LEU A 440 -24.65 24.92 35.38
CA LEU A 440 -24.25 25.88 36.41
C LEU A 440 -24.52 25.29 37.79
N VAL A 441 -23.49 25.22 38.63
CA VAL A 441 -23.57 24.71 40.01
C VAL A 441 -23.19 25.83 40.97
N ASP A 442 -24.09 26.15 41.90
CA ASP A 442 -23.78 26.95 43.08
C ASP A 442 -23.18 26.06 44.17
N PRO A 443 -21.87 26.19 44.50
CA PRO A 443 -21.23 25.34 45.49
C PRO A 443 -21.75 25.52 46.91
N ALA A 444 -22.35 26.67 47.24
CA ALA A 444 -22.83 26.94 48.59
C ALA A 444 -24.17 26.24 48.88
N THR A 445 -25.01 26.06 47.86
CA THR A 445 -26.36 25.50 48.01
C THR A 445 -26.54 24.14 47.35
N GLY A 446 -25.61 23.73 46.48
CA GLY A 446 -25.75 22.57 45.61
C GLY A 446 -26.78 22.76 44.49
N ARG A 447 -27.36 23.96 44.36
CA ARG A 447 -28.34 24.26 43.31
C ARG A 447 -27.66 24.16 41.95
N THR A 448 -28.22 23.31 41.09
CA THR A 448 -27.68 22.99 39.78
C THR A 448 -28.72 23.29 38.71
N ARG A 449 -28.35 24.08 37.71
CA ARG A 449 -29.21 24.48 36.57
C ARG A 449 -28.58 23.95 35.28
N ILE A 450 -29.36 23.24 34.46
CA ILE A 450 -28.87 22.52 33.29
C ILE A 450 -29.64 22.96 32.05
N ALA A 451 -28.92 23.50 31.06
CA ALA A 451 -29.44 23.72 29.72
C ALA A 451 -28.78 22.72 28.76
N ASN A 452 -29.59 21.92 28.07
CA ASN A 452 -29.10 20.92 27.14
C ASN A 452 -29.61 21.24 25.73
N ALA A 453 -28.69 21.48 24.80
CA ALA A 453 -28.94 21.74 23.40
C ALA A 453 -28.58 20.49 22.57
N GLY A 454 -29.40 19.44 22.70
CA GLY A 454 -29.30 18.19 21.94
C GLY A 454 -28.11 17.28 22.26
N HIS A 455 -27.36 17.55 23.34
CA HIS A 455 -26.26 16.71 23.80
C HIS A 455 -26.72 15.59 24.72
N ILE A 456 -25.83 14.65 25.06
CA ILE A 456 -26.11 13.61 26.06
C ILE A 456 -26.38 14.29 27.42
N PRO A 457 -27.53 14.03 28.08
CA PRO A 457 -27.83 14.63 29.37
C PRO A 457 -26.81 14.20 30.43
N PRO A 458 -26.50 15.06 31.43
CA PRO A 458 -25.62 14.68 32.53
C PRO A 458 -26.15 13.48 33.32
N LEU A 459 -25.25 12.60 33.74
CA LEU A 459 -25.53 11.50 34.65
C LEU A 459 -25.25 11.94 36.09
N ILE A 460 -26.24 11.81 36.98
CA ILE A 460 -26.06 12.06 38.41
C ILE A 460 -25.88 10.73 39.13
N ILE A 461 -24.73 10.55 39.77
CA ILE A 461 -24.36 9.36 40.54
C ILE A 461 -24.45 9.71 42.01
N ARG A 462 -25.42 9.12 42.70
CA ARG A 462 -25.69 9.33 44.12
C ARG A 462 -24.84 8.38 44.97
N ASP A 463 -24.50 8.81 46.18
CA ASP A 463 -23.73 7.98 47.13
C ASP A 463 -24.50 6.72 47.58
N ASN A 464 -25.84 6.75 47.50
CA ASN A 464 -26.69 5.59 47.80
C ASN A 464 -26.66 4.47 46.74
N GLY A 465 -25.81 4.60 45.72
CA GLY A 465 -25.69 3.63 44.61
C GLY A 465 -26.72 3.81 43.49
N GLY A 466 -27.54 4.87 43.53
CA GLY A 466 -28.39 5.26 42.41
C GLY A 466 -27.63 6.09 41.38
N ALA A 467 -27.96 5.91 40.10
CA ALA A 467 -27.43 6.75 39.03
C ALA A 467 -28.50 6.97 37.97
N ASP A 468 -28.82 8.23 37.68
CA ASP A 468 -29.91 8.61 36.77
C ASP A 468 -29.50 9.78 35.87
N TYR A 469 -29.82 9.66 34.58
CA TYR A 469 -29.66 10.77 33.64
C TYR A 469 -30.68 11.87 33.94
N THR A 470 -30.25 13.12 33.82
CA THR A 470 -31.15 14.26 33.95
C THR A 470 -32.15 14.30 32.79
N LYS A 471 -33.31 14.94 33.01
CA LYS A 471 -34.35 15.11 31.99
C LYS A 471 -34.13 16.34 31.09
N ALA A 472 -32.96 16.96 31.18
CA ALA A 472 -32.63 18.15 30.40
C ALA A 472 -32.50 17.78 28.92
N ALA A 473 -33.27 18.47 28.07
CA ALA A 473 -33.28 18.28 26.63
C ALA A 473 -33.56 19.62 25.93
N GLY A 474 -33.28 19.70 24.63
CA GLY A 474 -33.50 20.88 23.82
C GLY A 474 -32.97 20.69 22.40
N PRO A 475 -33.28 21.62 21.48
CA PRO A 475 -32.77 21.56 20.11
C PRO A 475 -31.25 21.79 20.08
N LEU A 476 -30.59 21.30 19.02
CA LEU A 476 -29.18 21.61 18.74
C LEU A 476 -28.99 23.12 18.56
N LEU A 477 -27.80 23.62 18.90
CA LEU A 477 -27.42 24.97 18.48
C LEU A 477 -27.26 25.04 16.96
N GLY A 478 -27.50 26.21 16.38
CA GLY A 478 -27.42 26.48 14.94
C GLY A 478 -28.75 26.27 14.20
N VAL A 479 -29.75 25.64 14.84
CA VAL A 479 -31.06 25.35 14.22
C VAL A 479 -32.02 26.55 14.27
N GLY A 480 -31.86 27.45 15.24
CA GLY A 480 -32.73 28.62 15.41
C GLY A 480 -34.11 28.31 16.00
N LEU A 481 -34.21 27.21 16.76
CA LEU A 481 -35.37 26.90 17.57
C LEU A 481 -35.18 27.42 19.00
N PRO A 482 -36.26 27.88 19.67
CA PRO A 482 -36.14 28.34 21.06
C PRO A 482 -35.73 27.20 21.99
N HIS A 483 -34.76 27.48 22.87
CA HIS A 483 -34.34 26.53 23.89
C HIS A 483 -35.32 26.54 25.09
N PRO A 484 -35.62 25.37 25.68
CA PRO A 484 -36.46 25.29 26.87
C PRO A 484 -35.74 25.87 28.10
N PRO A 485 -36.49 26.21 29.17
CA PRO A 485 -35.89 26.68 30.42
C PRO A 485 -34.96 25.62 31.04
N PRO A 486 -33.94 26.03 31.82
CA PRO A 486 -33.02 25.09 32.44
C PRO A 486 -33.73 24.12 33.38
N THR A 487 -33.32 22.85 33.35
CA THR A 487 -33.72 21.87 34.35
C THR A 487 -32.98 22.16 35.65
N GLU A 488 -33.70 22.27 36.76
CA GLU A 488 -33.11 22.54 38.08
C GLU A 488 -33.13 21.28 38.97
N LEU A 489 -32.03 21.07 39.69
CA LEU A 489 -31.89 20.01 40.70
C LEU A 489 -30.92 20.45 41.80
N PHE A 490 -30.81 19.64 42.86
CA PHE A 490 -29.84 19.83 43.93
C PHE A 490 -28.87 18.64 43.99
N LEU A 491 -27.57 18.97 44.00
CA LEU A 491 -26.49 18.02 44.25
C LEU A 491 -26.13 18.04 45.73
N GLU A 492 -26.07 16.86 46.33
CA GLU A 492 -25.49 16.69 47.66
C GLU A 492 -23.95 16.66 47.56
N PRO A 493 -23.20 16.95 48.64
CA PRO A 493 -21.74 16.96 48.61
C PRO A 493 -21.08 15.65 48.18
N THR A 494 -21.75 14.52 48.38
CA THR A 494 -21.26 13.20 47.98
C THR A 494 -21.67 12.80 46.56
N ASP A 495 -22.58 13.54 45.92
CA ASP A 495 -23.05 13.24 44.57
C ASP A 495 -22.02 13.63 43.52
N ARG A 496 -21.91 12.81 42.47
CA ARG A 496 -21.05 13.08 41.32
C ARG A 496 -21.91 13.35 40.09
N LEU A 497 -21.64 14.44 39.39
CA LEU A 497 -22.23 14.72 38.09
C LEU A 497 -21.20 14.39 37.01
N LEU A 498 -21.61 13.62 36.00
CA LEU A 498 -20.79 13.19 34.88
C LEU A 498 -21.40 13.71 33.57
N MET A 499 -20.57 14.34 32.74
CA MET A 499 -20.87 14.77 31.37
C MET A 499 -19.88 14.06 30.43
N VAL A 500 -20.38 13.54 29.31
CA VAL A 500 -19.57 12.81 28.33
C VAL A 500 -20.02 13.17 26.92
N THR A 501 -19.08 13.17 25.98
CA THR A 501 -19.39 13.16 24.54
C THR A 501 -19.77 11.76 24.09
N ASP A 502 -20.41 11.68 22.93
CA ASP A 502 -20.83 10.43 22.31
C ASP A 502 -19.65 9.56 21.88
N GLY A 503 -18.48 10.12 21.54
CA GLY A 503 -17.29 9.33 21.25
C GLY A 503 -16.85 8.37 22.38
N LEU A 504 -17.29 8.58 23.64
CA LEU A 504 -17.11 7.58 24.70
C LEU A 504 -17.98 6.33 24.50
N ILE A 505 -19.23 6.48 24.05
CA ILE A 505 -20.26 5.44 24.15
C ILE A 505 -20.88 5.03 22.80
N GLU A 506 -20.64 5.80 21.74
CA GLU A 506 -21.10 5.51 20.41
C GLU A 506 -20.32 4.34 19.82
N THR A 507 -21.06 3.37 19.29
CA THR A 507 -20.49 2.18 18.67
C THR A 507 -21.41 1.80 17.52
N ARG A 508 -20.82 1.64 16.32
CA ARG A 508 -21.58 1.33 15.11
C ARG A 508 -22.48 0.10 15.32
N GLY A 509 -23.77 0.27 15.02
CA GLY A 509 -24.77 -0.79 15.14
C GLY A 509 -25.35 -1.01 16.54
N THR A 510 -24.98 -0.20 17.53
CA THR A 510 -25.60 -0.19 18.87
C THR A 510 -26.45 1.06 19.05
N ASP A 511 -27.66 0.91 19.58
CA ASP A 511 -28.52 2.05 19.92
C ASP A 511 -27.88 2.86 21.08
N LEU A 512 -27.82 4.19 20.93
CA LEU A 512 -27.26 5.10 21.92
C LEU A 512 -27.90 4.91 23.30
N ALA A 513 -29.21 4.65 23.37
CA ALA A 513 -29.90 4.43 24.64
C ALA A 513 -29.37 3.19 25.39
N VAL A 514 -28.98 2.14 24.65
CA VAL A 514 -28.37 0.93 25.22
C VAL A 514 -26.95 1.24 25.72
N SER A 515 -26.17 1.97 24.94
CA SER A 515 -24.83 2.39 25.36
C SER A 515 -24.85 3.30 26.59
N MET A 516 -25.82 4.21 26.68
CA MET A 516 -26.05 5.04 27.87
C MET A 516 -26.37 4.19 29.10
N GLU A 517 -27.21 3.17 28.99
CA GLU A 517 -27.51 2.29 30.12
C GLU A 517 -26.28 1.49 30.57
N HIS A 518 -25.45 1.03 29.63
CA HIS A 518 -24.17 0.40 29.96
C HIS A 518 -23.21 1.36 30.68
N LEU A 519 -23.12 2.61 30.22
CA LEU A 519 -22.32 3.65 30.89
C LEU A 519 -22.82 3.90 32.31
N ARG A 520 -24.13 4.03 32.49
CA ARG A 520 -24.79 4.23 33.79
C ARG A 520 -24.46 3.09 34.76
N ALA A 521 -24.56 1.84 34.30
CA ALA A 521 -24.24 0.66 35.10
C ALA A 521 -22.75 0.64 35.49
N ALA A 522 -21.84 0.94 34.55
CA ALA A 522 -20.41 1.00 34.81
C ALA A 522 -20.04 2.11 35.81
N ALA A 523 -20.63 3.30 35.66
CA ALA A 523 -20.45 4.43 36.56
C ALA A 523 -20.92 4.13 37.99
N THR A 524 -21.99 3.35 38.14
CA THR A 524 -22.49 2.89 39.45
C THR A 524 -21.53 1.92 40.13
N GLY A 525 -20.86 1.06 39.34
CA GLY A 525 -19.87 0.10 39.83
C GLY A 525 -18.48 0.67 40.11
N ALA A 526 -18.22 1.92 39.73
CA ALA A 526 -16.92 2.56 39.89
C ALA A 526 -16.63 2.90 41.36
N LEU A 527 -15.35 2.85 41.74
CA LEU A 527 -14.91 3.23 43.09
C LEU A 527 -15.27 4.69 43.41
N PRO A 528 -15.42 5.04 44.71
CA PRO A 528 -15.64 6.43 45.12
C PRO A 528 -14.51 7.36 44.66
N GLY A 529 -14.86 8.56 44.24
CA GLY A 529 -13.94 9.57 43.71
C GLY A 529 -14.19 9.92 42.25
N LEU A 530 -13.66 11.07 41.81
CA LEU A 530 -13.81 11.55 40.43
C LEU A 530 -12.79 10.91 39.48
N ASP A 531 -11.51 10.83 39.87
CA ASP A 531 -10.48 10.16 39.04
C ASP A 531 -10.80 8.69 38.81
N ALA A 532 -11.13 7.95 39.89
CA ALA A 532 -11.47 6.53 39.78
C ALA A 532 -12.71 6.29 38.89
N LEU A 533 -13.69 7.20 38.91
CA LEU A 533 -14.84 7.16 38.01
C LEU A 533 -14.39 7.33 36.56
N CYS A 534 -13.67 8.41 36.24
CA CYS A 534 -13.21 8.68 34.88
C CYS A 534 -12.32 7.57 34.32
N ASP A 535 -11.37 7.08 35.12
CA ASP A 535 -10.43 6.03 34.71
C ASP A 535 -11.15 4.70 34.47
N THR A 536 -12.13 4.33 35.31
CA THR A 536 -12.97 3.13 35.11
C THR A 536 -13.73 3.21 33.78
N LEU A 537 -14.32 4.37 33.48
CA LEU A 537 -15.08 4.54 32.24
C LEU A 537 -14.18 4.51 31.00
N LEU A 538 -13.00 5.10 31.07
CA LEU A 538 -12.01 5.01 29.99
C LEU A 538 -11.48 3.58 29.79
N ASP A 539 -11.30 2.81 30.85
CA ASP A 539 -10.88 1.41 30.72
C ASP A 539 -11.96 0.53 30.09
N CYS A 540 -13.24 0.79 30.42
CA CYS A 540 -14.38 0.07 29.85
C CYS A 540 -14.69 0.46 28.41
N PHE A 541 -14.58 1.75 28.08
CA PHE A 541 -15.12 2.31 26.84
C PHE A 541 -14.10 3.09 25.98
N GLY A 542 -12.91 3.43 26.48
CA GLY A 542 -11.99 4.32 25.77
C GLY A 542 -11.10 3.68 24.69
N ARG A 543 -11.27 2.39 24.39
CA ARG A 543 -10.41 1.65 23.43
C ARG A 543 -10.96 1.70 22.00
N ASP A 544 -10.04 1.87 21.05
CA ASP A 544 -10.26 1.80 19.60
C ASP A 544 -11.44 2.65 19.11
N ARG A 545 -11.49 3.92 19.54
CA ARG A 545 -12.57 4.85 19.20
C ARG A 545 -12.30 5.61 17.90
N GLU A 546 -13.37 5.76 17.13
CA GLU A 546 -13.39 6.50 15.86
C GLU A 546 -13.57 8.01 16.07
N ASP A 547 -14.02 8.43 17.25
CA ASP A 547 -14.26 9.84 17.60
C ASP A 547 -13.52 10.22 18.89
N ASP A 548 -13.41 11.53 19.10
CA ASP A 548 -12.80 12.10 20.29
C ASP A 548 -13.65 11.80 21.52
N ILE A 549 -13.00 11.77 22.68
CA ILE A 549 -13.67 11.51 23.95
C ILE A 549 -13.40 12.67 24.88
N ALA A 550 -14.45 13.38 25.30
CA ALA A 550 -14.39 14.30 26.43
C ALA A 550 -15.26 13.77 27.58
N LEU A 551 -14.64 13.56 28.75
CA LEU A 551 -15.33 13.27 30.01
C LEU A 551 -15.07 14.38 31.01
N LEU A 552 -16.12 14.94 31.58
CA LEU A 552 -16.05 15.90 32.67
C LEU A 552 -16.87 15.37 33.84
N ALA A 553 -16.22 15.19 34.99
CA ALA A 553 -16.87 14.80 36.23
C ALA A 553 -16.68 15.89 37.29
N LEU A 554 -17.73 16.18 38.06
CA LEU A 554 -17.67 17.15 39.15
C LEU A 554 -18.36 16.66 40.42
N ARG A 555 -17.92 17.20 41.56
CA ARG A 555 -18.50 17.01 42.89
C ARG A 555 -18.34 18.30 43.70
N LEU A 556 -19.22 18.56 44.65
CA LEU A 556 -19.02 19.67 45.60
C LEU A 556 -17.87 19.34 46.57
N GLY A 557 -17.15 20.38 47.00
CA GLY A 557 -15.95 20.29 47.85
C GLY A 557 -16.22 20.37 49.35
#